data_AF-A0A6A7KBT6-F1
#
_entry.id   AF-A0A6A7KBT6-F1
#
_cell.length_a   1.000
_cell.length_b   1.000
_cell.length_c   1.000
_cell.angle_alpha   90.00
_cell.angle_beta   90.00
_cell.angle_gamma   90.00
#
_symmetry.space_group_name_H-M   'P 1'
#
loop_
_entity.id
_entity.type
_entity.pdbx_description
1 polymer ?
#
loop_
_entity_poly.entity_id
_entity_poly.type
_entity_poly.pdbx_seq_one_letter_code
_entity_poly.pdbx_strand_id
1 'polypeptide(L)' 'MKFKKADEMEISINFKSMRLSSTFVNIALIIWLAVDFINSGKLPFILFSIVCIQNIIFFGSKLYMTNKLSVM' A
#
# COMPACT_ATOMS: atom_id res chain seq x y z
N MET A 1 -26.61 19.91 -3.71
CA MET A 1 -25.14 19.99 -3.50
C MET A 1 -24.63 19.16 -2.30
N LYS A 2 -25.41 18.24 -1.71
CA LYS A 2 -24.95 17.36 -0.59
C LYS A 2 -24.24 16.08 -1.05
N PHE A 3 -24.61 15.52 -2.20
CA PHE A 3 -24.05 14.26 -2.73
C PHE A 3 -22.54 14.34 -2.99
N LYS A 4 -22.07 15.44 -3.59
CA LYS A 4 -20.63 15.64 -3.88
C LYS A 4 -19.74 15.57 -2.62
N LYS A 5 -20.23 16.10 -1.49
CA LYS A 5 -19.51 16.10 -0.21
C LYS A 5 -19.55 14.74 0.50
N ALA A 6 -20.59 13.95 0.26
CA ALA A 6 -20.68 12.58 0.77
C ALA A 6 -19.69 11.66 0.01
N ASP A 7 -19.62 11.78 -1.31
CA ASP A 7 -18.68 11.04 -2.15
C ASP A 7 -17.21 11.40 -1.82
N GLU A 8 -16.92 12.67 -1.57
CA GLU A 8 -15.60 13.12 -1.10
C GLU A 8 -15.23 12.50 0.26
N MET A 9 -16.20 12.37 1.17
CA MET A 9 -15.97 11.70 2.46
C MET A 9 -15.69 10.22 2.30
N GLU A 10 -16.46 9.49 1.50
CA GLU A 10 -16.22 8.06 1.26
C GLU A 10 -14.85 7.81 0.62
N ILE A 11 -14.47 8.64 -0.35
CA ILE A 11 -13.15 8.60 -0.97
C ILE A 11 -12.05 8.83 0.08
N SER A 12 -12.19 9.84 0.94
CA SER A 12 -11.21 10.15 2.00
C SER A 12 -11.02 9.00 2.99
N ILE A 13 -12.11 8.32 3.36
CA ILE A 13 -12.08 7.15 4.24
C ILE A 13 -11.37 6.00 3.53
N ASN A 14 -11.69 5.75 2.26
CA ASN A 14 -11.11 4.67 1.49
C ASN A 14 -9.59 4.82 1.33
N PHE A 15 -9.08 6.04 1.12
CA PHE A 15 -7.64 6.30 1.12
C PHE A 15 -6.96 6.03 2.45
N LYS A 16 -7.61 6.44 3.54
CA LYS A 16 -7.06 6.24 4.89
C LYS A 16 -6.96 4.75 5.19
N SER A 17 -8.01 3.99 4.87
CA SER A 17 -8.05 2.53 4.98
C SER A 17 -7.00 1.86 4.08
N MET A 18 -6.86 2.30 2.83
CA MET A 18 -5.85 1.80 1.89
C MET A 18 -4.43 2.01 2.42
N ARG A 19 -4.13 3.17 3.01
CA ARG A 19 -2.82 3.44 3.62
C ARG A 19 -2.54 2.52 4.80
N LEU A 20 -3.53 2.35 5.69
CA LEU A 20 -3.44 1.49 6.86
C LEU A 20 -3.22 0.02 6.48
N SER A 21 -3.96 -0.46 5.47
CA SER A 21 -3.80 -1.81 4.92
C SER A 21 -2.41 -2.02 4.32
N SER A 22 -1.89 -1.04 3.57
CA SER A 22 -0.56 -1.12 2.98
C SER A 22 0.55 -1.15 4.04
N THR A 23 0.41 -0.35 5.11
CA THR A 23 1.34 -0.40 6.25
C THR A 23 1.31 -1.75 6.95
N PHE A 24 0.13 -2.32 7.19
CA PHE A 24 0.00 -3.65 7.80
C PHE A 24 0.70 -4.74 6.97
N VAL A 25 0.43 -4.78 5.66
CA VAL A 25 1.05 -5.79 4.77
C VAL A 25 2.56 -5.61 4.69
N ASN A 26 3.07 -4.38 4.61
CA ASN A 26 4.52 -4.13 4.65
C ASN A 26 5.16 -4.65 5.94
N ILE A 27 4.54 -4.41 7.10
CA ILE A 27 5.04 -4.94 8.39
C ILE A 27 5.05 -6.47 8.38
N ALA A 28 3.96 -7.09 7.93
CA ALA A 28 3.85 -8.55 7.86
C ALA A 28 4.94 -9.16 6.96
N LEU A 29 5.20 -8.57 5.80
CA LEU A 29 6.25 -9.04 4.88
C LEU A 29 7.66 -8.81 5.42
N ILE A 30 7.91 -7.70 6.13
CA ILE A 30 9.20 -7.46 6.79
C ILE A 30 9.45 -8.52 7.87
N ILE A 31 8.42 -8.84 8.68
CA ILE A 31 8.51 -9.89 9.69
C ILE A 31 8.79 -11.24 9.02
N TRP A 32 8.08 -11.56 7.93
CA TRP A 32 8.31 -12.80 7.18
C TRP A 32 9.74 -12.86 6.64
N LEU A 33 10.23 -11.77 6.04
CA LEU A 33 11.59 -11.69 5.51
C LEU A 33 12.63 -11.90 6.62
N ALA A 34 12.41 -11.34 7.81
CA ALA A 34 13.27 -11.55 8.97
C ALA A 34 13.28 -13.01 9.44
N VAL A 35 12.10 -13.63 9.56
CA VAL A 35 11.97 -15.04 9.95
C VAL A 35 12.65 -15.96 8.94
N ASP A 36 12.44 -15.72 7.65
CA ASP A 36 12.98 -16.56 6.57
C ASP A 36 14.50 -16.38 6.44
N PHE A 37 15.00 -15.16 6.66
CA PHE A 37 16.43 -14.88 6.71
C PHE A 37 17.12 -15.58 7.90
N ILE A 38 16.49 -15.59 9.08
CA ILE A 38 17.02 -16.29 10.27
C ILE A 38 17.05 -17.80 10.03
N ASN A 39 16.01 -18.37 9.41
CA ASN A 39 15.92 -19.82 9.20
C ASN A 39 16.81 -20.33 8.06
N SER A 40 16.85 -19.62 6.93
CA SER A 40 17.49 -20.08 5.70
C SER A 40 18.90 -19.49 5.48
N GLY A 41 19.27 -18.42 6.19
CA GLY A 41 20.54 -17.71 6.05
C GLY A 41 20.76 -17.05 4.68
N LYS A 42 19.75 -17.09 3.80
CA LYS A 42 19.77 -16.54 2.45
C LYS A 42 18.68 -15.49 2.34
N LEU A 43 18.94 -14.43 1.59
CA LEU A 43 17.90 -13.44 1.28
C LEU A 43 16.89 -14.06 0.30
N PRO A 44 15.61 -14.18 0.68
CA PRO A 44 14.61 -14.72 -0.22
C PRO A 44 14.28 -13.70 -1.32
N PHE A 45 14.93 -13.87 -2.46
CA PHE A 45 14.79 -12.98 -3.64
C PHE A 45 13.33 -12.81 -4.08
N ILE A 46 12.51 -13.86 -3.93
CA ILE A 46 11.08 -13.83 -4.29
C ILE A 46 10.30 -12.94 -3.32
N LEU A 47 10.52 -13.07 -2.01
CA LEU A 47 9.85 -12.22 -1.01
C LEU A 47 10.28 -10.76 -1.16
N PHE A 48 11.57 -10.52 -1.45
CA PHE A 48 12.09 -9.19 -1.72
C PHE A 48 11.43 -8.55 -2.96
N SER A 49 11.31 -9.31 -4.07
CA SER A 49 10.67 -8.79 -5.28
C SER A 49 9.20 -8.48 -5.07
N ILE A 50 8.47 -9.29 -4.29
CA ILE A 50 7.08 -9.03 -3.90
C ILE A 50 6.96 -7.71 -3.12
N VAL A 51 7.84 -7.46 -2.15
CA VAL A 51 7.87 -6.19 -1.39
C VAL A 51 8.11 -5.00 -2.32
N CYS A 52 9.06 -5.11 -3.26
CA CYS A 52 9.33 -4.06 -4.23
C CYS A 52 8.12 -3.78 -5.14
N ILE A 53 7.53 -4.83 -5.73
CA ILE A 53 6.36 -4.71 -6.61
C ILE A 53 5.17 -4.11 -5.86
N GLN A 54 4.91 -4.55 -4.63
CA GLN A 54 3.84 -4.00 -3.80
C GLN A 54 4.05 -2.49 -3.56
N ASN A 55 5.27 -2.06 -3.25
CA ASN A 55 5.55 -0.65 -3.03
C ASN A 55 5.37 0.17 -4.32
N ILE A 56 5.76 -0.37 -5.48
CA ILE A 56 5.53 0.26 -6.79
C ILE A 56 4.03 0.41 -7.07
N ILE A 57 3.25 -0.67 -6.89
CA ILE A 57 1.80 -0.64 -7.11
C ILE A 57 1.11 0.34 -6.15
N PHE A 58 1.51 0.35 -4.87
CA PHE A 58 0.94 1.25 -3.88
C PHE A 58 1.26 2.71 -4.18
N PHE A 59 2.52 3.02 -4.50
CA PHE A 59 2.93 4.38 -4.83
C PHE A 59 2.32 4.85 -6.15
N GLY A 60 2.26 3.98 -7.17
CA GLY A 60 1.61 4.25 -8.45
C GLY A 60 0.10 4.51 -8.29
N SER A 61 -0.59 3.67 -7.51
CA SER A 61 -2.02 3.84 -7.23
C SER A 61 -2.30 5.12 -6.45
N LYS A 62 -1.47 5.42 -5.43
CA LYS A 62 -1.54 6.65 -4.66
C LYS A 62 -1.37 7.88 -5.57
N LEU A 63 -0.38 7.86 -6.47
CA LEU A 63 -0.06 8.98 -7.36
C LEU A 63 -1.17 9.18 -8.40
N TYR A 64 -1.66 8.10 -9.02
CA TYR A 64 -2.79 8.14 -9.95
C TYR A 64 -4.04 8.74 -9.31
N MET A 65 -4.39 8.26 -8.11
CA MET A 65 -5.57 8.75 -7.41
C MET A 65 -5.40 10.19 -6.90
N THR A 66 -4.20 10.59 -6.47
CA THR A 66 -3.90 11.99 -6.06
C THR A 66 -4.03 12.94 -7.25
N ASN A 67 -3.52 12.56 -8.42
CA ASN A 67 -3.67 13.37 -9.63
C ASN A 67 -5.14 13.46 -10.09
N LYS A 68 -5.91 12.38 -9.96
CA LYS A 68 -7.35 12.39 -10.32
C LYS A 68 -8.18 13.31 -9.41
N LEU A 69 -7.79 13.47 -8.14
CA LEU A 69 -8.44 14.38 -7.19
C LEU A 69 -7.96 15.82 -7.29
N SER A 70 -6.71 16.06 -7.71
CA SER A 70 -6.18 17.40 -7.91
C SER A 70 -6.69 18.09 -9.18
N VAL A 71 -7.24 17.33 -10.13
CA VAL A 71 -7.79 17.84 -11.41
C VAL A 71 -9.31 18.09 -11.33
N MET A 72 -9.96 17.78 -10.19
CA MET A 72 -11.39 18.04 -9.94
C MET A 72 -11.60 19.24 -9.02
#